data_AF-A0A921SRY4-F1
#
_entry.id   AF-A0A921SRY4-F1
#
_cell.length_a   1.000
_cell.length_b   1.000
_cell.length_c   1.000
_cell.angle_alpha   90.00
_cell.angle_beta   90.00
_cell.angle_gamma   90.00
#
_symmetry.space_group_name_H-M   'P 1'
#
loop_
_entity.id
_entity.type
_entity.pdbx_description
1 polymer ?
#
loop_
_entity_poly.entity_id
_entity_poly.type
_entity_poly.pdbx_seq_one_letter_code
_entity_poly.pdbx_strand_id
1 'polypeptide(L)'
;MKREAITRTILDTIVDHAIRDIAKDPQRSLRKLVDMGQTFAKGPFQKRYIGIIQRMLENGGSPYYDLVQDTVRNTDRENLRTFGVNIGWQCWTLGARQIRDTEARENFDIPWCITLQLEGASPSARTDCLRLLDEGRALGIYAYFLHCGASAEAIGLALELARKAPECAFPLFLSPELVEHWVGELSSCPNLLILLDSGSPGWQAAAALLRDARRFFGYFIRCSSEACGSEVLSGAWVQALLGHGGSMAFCLPEEHCPAGLALQLYSYVEQARNNQQYPLLLMDYYRDVLLVDEVISDSPRYLEFLADGRAVTYEDGRKQPLPDALPNLSLAAFFRTRFCRRQKNSAACARGRRPRFLFSRPTSGPAG
;
A
#
# COMPACT_ATOMS: atom_id res chain seq x y z
N MET A 1 -2.97 -4.55 -25.50
CA MET A 1 -3.95 -3.45 -25.63
C MET A 1 -5.41 -3.89 -25.69
N LYS A 2 -6.02 -4.32 -26.82
CA LYS A 2 -7.48 -4.59 -26.87
C LYS A 2 -7.99 -5.60 -25.82
N ARG A 3 -7.26 -6.70 -25.60
CA ARG A 3 -7.65 -7.76 -24.63
C ARG A 3 -7.57 -7.31 -23.17
N GLU A 4 -6.57 -6.50 -22.81
CA GLU A 4 -6.41 -6.00 -21.44
C GLU A 4 -7.46 -4.93 -21.13
N ALA A 5 -7.74 -4.05 -22.08
CA ALA A 5 -8.82 -3.07 -21.96
C ALA A 5 -10.17 -3.76 -21.76
N ILE A 6 -10.48 -4.79 -22.56
CA ILE A 6 -11.71 -5.59 -22.40
C ILE A 6 -11.74 -6.28 -21.03
N THR A 7 -10.64 -6.92 -20.61
CA THR A 7 -10.56 -7.56 -19.29
C THR A 7 -10.81 -6.54 -18.17
N ARG A 8 -10.21 -5.34 -18.27
CA ARG A 8 -10.42 -4.27 -17.29
C ARG A 8 -11.89 -3.85 -17.23
N THR A 9 -12.55 -3.62 -18.36
CA THR A 9 -13.99 -3.27 -18.38
C THR A 9 -14.86 -4.34 -17.74
N ILE A 10 -14.56 -5.62 -17.96
CA ILE A 10 -15.26 -6.74 -17.32
C ILE A 10 -15.03 -6.71 -15.79
N LEU A 11 -13.79 -6.50 -15.36
CA LEU A 11 -13.45 -6.40 -13.93
C LEU A 11 -14.11 -5.19 -13.27
N ASP A 12 -14.11 -4.03 -13.91
CA ASP A 12 -14.80 -2.82 -13.44
C ASP A 12 -16.29 -3.11 -13.21
N THR A 13 -16.92 -3.84 -14.13
CA THR A 13 -18.34 -4.24 -14.03
C THR A 13 -18.57 -5.22 -12.88
N ILE A 14 -17.71 -6.23 -12.74
CA ILE A 14 -17.79 -7.23 -11.66
C ILE A 14 -17.61 -6.57 -10.29
N VAL A 15 -16.59 -5.72 -10.14
CA VAL A 15 -16.28 -5.03 -8.90
C VAL A 15 -17.39 -4.03 -8.56
N ASP A 16 -17.91 -3.26 -9.53
CA ASP A 16 -19.04 -2.35 -9.32
C ASP A 16 -20.29 -3.09 -8.81
N HIS A 17 -20.59 -4.24 -9.42
CA HIS A 17 -21.70 -5.09 -8.99
C HIS A 17 -21.47 -5.64 -7.58
N ALA A 18 -20.26 -6.13 -7.28
CA ALA A 18 -19.92 -6.66 -5.97
C ALA A 18 -20.02 -5.60 -4.87
N ILE A 19 -19.52 -4.38 -5.09
CA ILE A 19 -19.64 -3.27 -4.14
C ILE A 19 -21.12 -2.97 -3.85
N ARG A 20 -21.97 -2.98 -4.88
CA ARG A 20 -23.42 -2.75 -4.72
C ARG A 20 -24.10 -3.85 -3.91
N ASP A 21 -23.70 -5.10 -4.10
CA ASP A 21 -24.25 -6.24 -3.38
C ASP A 21 -23.76 -6.26 -1.92
N ILE A 22 -22.49 -5.92 -1.66
CA ILE A 22 -21.92 -5.82 -0.31
C ILE A 22 -22.68 -4.80 0.54
N ALA A 23 -23.17 -3.69 -0.04
CA ALA A 23 -23.98 -2.73 0.70
C ALA A 23 -25.27 -3.34 1.29
N LYS A 24 -25.80 -4.41 0.67
CA LYS A 24 -27.04 -5.10 1.04
C LYS A 24 -26.80 -6.34 1.90
N ASP A 25 -25.86 -7.19 1.49
CA ASP A 25 -25.48 -8.45 2.15
C ASP A 25 -23.95 -8.57 2.16
N PRO A 26 -23.26 -7.92 3.14
CA PRO A 26 -21.81 -7.83 3.16
C PRO A 26 -21.12 -9.18 3.22
N GLN A 27 -21.59 -10.07 4.11
CA GLN A 27 -20.94 -11.36 4.34
C GLN A 27 -20.97 -12.25 3.10
N ARG A 28 -22.15 -12.43 2.50
CA ARG A 28 -22.31 -13.29 1.32
C ARG A 28 -21.62 -12.69 0.11
N SER A 29 -21.79 -11.39 -0.11
CA SER A 29 -21.29 -10.72 -1.32
C SER A 29 -19.78 -10.58 -1.32
N LEU A 30 -19.17 -10.34 -0.16
CA LEU A 30 -17.72 -10.29 -0.03
C LEU A 30 -17.09 -11.67 -0.27
N ARG A 31 -17.65 -12.74 0.29
CA ARG A 31 -17.20 -14.13 0.00
C ARG A 31 -17.30 -14.43 -1.49
N LYS A 32 -18.43 -14.11 -2.12
CA LYS A 32 -18.63 -14.29 -3.56
C LYS A 32 -17.59 -13.52 -4.38
N LEU A 33 -17.27 -12.28 -4.02
CA LEU A 33 -16.22 -11.49 -4.69
C LEU A 33 -14.85 -12.17 -4.59
N VAL A 34 -14.52 -12.70 -3.42
CA VAL A 34 -13.23 -13.38 -3.19
C VAL A 34 -13.16 -14.71 -3.94
N ASP A 35 -14.24 -15.48 -3.98
CA ASP A 35 -14.35 -16.72 -4.76
C ASP A 35 -14.25 -16.45 -6.27
N MET A 36 -14.84 -15.34 -6.74
CA MET A 36 -14.63 -14.88 -8.11
C MET A 36 -13.16 -14.52 -8.35
N GLY A 37 -12.53 -13.81 -7.41
CA GLY A 37 -11.10 -13.51 -7.44
C GLY A 37 -10.25 -14.76 -7.63
N GLN A 38 -10.53 -15.84 -6.89
CA GLN A 38 -9.84 -17.12 -7.06
C GLN A 38 -9.94 -17.67 -8.49
N THR A 39 -11.11 -17.57 -9.11
CA THR A 39 -11.34 -18.04 -10.47
C THR A 39 -10.45 -17.29 -11.48
N PHE A 40 -10.17 -16.01 -11.22
CA PHE A 40 -9.27 -15.18 -12.05
C PHE A 40 -7.80 -15.29 -11.66
N ALA A 41 -7.47 -15.90 -10.52
CA ALA A 41 -6.10 -16.08 -10.04
C ALA A 41 -5.34 -17.15 -10.84
N LYS A 42 -4.56 -16.71 -11.81
CA LYS A 42 -3.74 -17.58 -12.68
C LYS A 42 -2.31 -17.74 -12.17
N GLY A 43 -1.78 -16.77 -11.41
CA GLY A 43 -0.40 -16.78 -10.90
C GLY A 43 -0.26 -17.23 -9.43
N PRO A 44 0.91 -17.75 -9.01
CA PRO A 44 1.19 -18.08 -7.61
C PRO A 44 0.98 -16.90 -6.66
N PHE A 45 1.39 -15.70 -7.07
CA PHE A 45 1.15 -14.44 -6.34
C PHE A 45 -0.35 -14.24 -6.07
N GLN A 46 -1.18 -14.28 -7.11
CA GLN A 46 -2.62 -14.00 -7.01
C GLN A 46 -3.30 -15.02 -6.10
N LYS A 47 -2.93 -16.30 -6.24
CA LYS A 47 -3.44 -17.38 -5.38
C LYS A 47 -3.02 -17.20 -3.92
N ARG A 48 -1.78 -16.78 -3.65
CA ARG A 48 -1.29 -16.52 -2.29
C ARG A 48 -2.06 -15.36 -1.66
N TYR A 49 -2.19 -14.23 -2.34
CA TYR A 49 -2.88 -13.05 -1.81
C TYR A 49 -4.39 -13.29 -1.62
N ILE A 50 -5.08 -13.88 -2.60
CA ILE A 50 -6.49 -14.23 -2.46
C ILE A 50 -6.70 -15.26 -1.36
N GLY A 51 -5.80 -16.24 -1.22
CA GLY A 51 -5.85 -17.20 -0.12
C GLY A 51 -5.66 -16.57 1.26
N ILE A 52 -4.90 -15.47 1.37
CA ILE A 52 -4.80 -14.69 2.61
C ILE A 52 -6.16 -14.04 2.94
N ILE A 53 -6.77 -13.37 1.96
CA ILE A 53 -8.09 -12.75 2.14
C ILE A 53 -9.14 -13.79 2.53
N GLN A 54 -9.14 -14.96 1.89
CA GLN A 54 -10.09 -16.02 2.22
C GLN A 54 -9.96 -16.50 3.65
N ARG A 55 -8.74 -16.81 4.10
CA ARG A 55 -8.50 -17.19 5.49
C ARG A 55 -8.95 -16.12 6.46
N MET A 56 -8.81 -14.85 6.10
CA MET A 56 -9.32 -13.75 6.91
C MET A 56 -10.86 -13.77 7.01
N LEU A 57 -11.56 -14.13 5.92
CA LEU A 57 -13.03 -14.12 5.85
C LEU A 57 -13.70 -15.44 6.25
N GLU A 58 -12.94 -16.52 6.45
CA GLU A 58 -13.45 -17.80 6.99
C GLU A 58 -14.11 -17.61 8.36
N ASN A 59 -13.59 -16.68 9.18
CA ASN A 59 -14.18 -16.32 10.45
C ASN A 59 -15.48 -15.52 10.25
N GLY A 60 -16.65 -16.18 10.40
CA GLY A 60 -17.96 -15.53 10.28
C GLY A 60 -18.23 -14.39 11.28
N GLY A 61 -17.48 -14.34 12.39
CA GLY A 61 -17.52 -13.26 13.39
C GLY A 61 -16.40 -12.24 13.22
N SER A 62 -15.76 -12.18 12.06
CA SER A 62 -14.66 -11.24 11.78
C SER A 62 -15.12 -9.78 11.87
N PRO A 63 -14.41 -8.92 12.61
CA PRO A 63 -14.60 -7.46 12.55
C PRO A 63 -14.35 -6.88 11.16
N TYR A 64 -13.71 -7.62 10.24
CA TYR A 64 -13.50 -7.15 8.87
C TYR A 64 -14.79 -7.13 8.05
N TYR A 65 -15.83 -7.87 8.43
CA TYR A 65 -17.14 -7.68 7.82
C TYR A 65 -17.72 -6.30 8.14
N ASP A 66 -17.58 -5.83 9.38
CA ASP A 66 -18.00 -4.49 9.80
C ASP A 66 -17.19 -3.41 9.09
N LEU A 67 -15.86 -3.59 9.00
CA LEU A 67 -14.96 -2.71 8.25
C LEU A 67 -15.40 -2.56 6.78
N VAL A 68 -15.61 -3.69 6.09
CA VAL A 68 -15.98 -3.68 4.67
C VAL A 68 -17.37 -3.06 4.49
N GLN A 69 -18.31 -3.37 5.38
CA GLN A 69 -19.65 -2.81 5.36
C GLN A 69 -19.63 -1.28 5.56
N ASP A 70 -18.88 -0.78 6.55
CA ASP A 70 -18.73 0.65 6.80
C ASP A 70 -18.07 1.35 5.60
N THR A 71 -16.98 0.76 5.07
CA THR A 71 -16.26 1.29 3.91
C THR A 71 -17.18 1.40 2.70
N VAL A 72 -17.92 0.34 2.35
CA VAL A 72 -18.82 0.34 1.19
C VAL A 72 -19.98 1.32 1.34
N ARG A 73 -20.50 1.50 2.56
CA ARG A 73 -21.61 2.42 2.82
C ARG A 73 -21.20 3.88 2.79
N ASN A 74 -20.01 4.20 3.32
CA ASN A 74 -19.59 5.58 3.56
C ASN A 74 -18.58 6.11 2.55
N THR A 75 -18.08 5.27 1.63
CA THR A 75 -17.21 5.73 0.54
C THR A 75 -17.97 5.78 -0.78
N ASP A 76 -17.59 6.72 -1.64
CA ASP A 76 -18.08 6.78 -3.01
C ASP A 76 -17.67 5.51 -3.77
N ARG A 77 -18.64 4.94 -4.49
CA ARG A 77 -18.47 3.65 -5.18
C ARG A 77 -17.42 3.71 -6.28
N GLU A 78 -17.31 4.83 -7.00
CA GLU A 78 -16.30 5.00 -8.03
C GLU A 78 -14.90 5.04 -7.43
N ASN A 79 -14.70 5.66 -6.27
CA ASN A 79 -13.41 5.62 -5.57
C ASN A 79 -13.01 4.18 -5.23
N LEU A 80 -13.91 3.42 -4.59
CA LEU A 80 -13.64 2.03 -4.19
C LEU A 80 -13.34 1.14 -5.39
N ARG A 81 -14.15 1.25 -6.45
CA ARG A 81 -13.96 0.48 -7.69
C ARG A 81 -12.63 0.84 -8.33
N THR A 82 -12.37 2.13 -8.56
CA THR A 82 -11.19 2.59 -9.29
C THR A 82 -9.92 2.25 -8.54
N PHE A 83 -9.82 2.62 -7.26
CA PHE A 83 -8.65 2.32 -6.45
C PHE A 83 -8.44 0.80 -6.31
N GLY A 84 -9.52 0.05 -6.03
CA GLY A 84 -9.46 -1.41 -5.87
C GLY A 84 -9.01 -2.14 -7.14
N VAL A 85 -9.52 -1.75 -8.32
CA VAL A 85 -9.08 -2.31 -9.61
C VAL A 85 -7.65 -1.89 -9.92
N ASN A 86 -7.25 -0.65 -9.63
CA ASN A 86 -5.87 -0.23 -9.85
C ASN A 86 -4.88 -1.04 -9.00
N ILE A 87 -5.13 -1.21 -7.70
CA ILE A 87 -4.26 -2.05 -6.85
C ILE A 87 -4.32 -3.53 -7.26
N GLY A 88 -5.51 -4.15 -7.27
CA GLY A 88 -5.64 -5.60 -7.44
C GLY A 88 -5.31 -6.09 -8.86
N TRP A 89 -5.74 -5.32 -9.88
CA TRP A 89 -5.54 -5.70 -11.27
C TRP A 89 -4.32 -5.00 -11.89
N GLN A 90 -4.23 -3.67 -11.84
CA GLN A 90 -3.11 -2.98 -12.52
C GLN A 90 -1.77 -3.24 -11.82
N CYS A 91 -1.67 -3.07 -10.51
CA CYS A 91 -0.41 -3.31 -9.80
C CYS A 91 -0.13 -4.81 -9.68
N TRP A 92 -1.00 -5.52 -8.99
CA TRP A 92 -0.72 -6.87 -8.49
C TRP A 92 -0.96 -8.00 -9.50
N THR A 93 -1.58 -7.72 -10.64
CA THR A 93 -1.80 -8.70 -11.71
C THR A 93 -1.04 -8.35 -12.98
N LEU A 94 -1.38 -7.23 -13.61
CA LEU A 94 -0.79 -6.81 -14.87
C LEU A 94 0.66 -6.35 -14.66
N GLY A 95 0.87 -5.42 -13.74
CA GLY A 95 2.17 -4.87 -13.35
C GLY A 95 3.11 -5.95 -12.84
N ALA A 96 2.66 -6.77 -11.88
CA ALA A 96 3.42 -7.91 -11.38
C ALA A 96 3.85 -8.89 -12.48
N ARG A 97 3.04 -9.08 -13.53
CA ARG A 97 3.45 -9.88 -14.70
C ARG A 97 4.50 -9.15 -15.54
N GLN A 98 4.30 -7.88 -15.84
CA GLN A 98 5.25 -7.06 -16.62
C GLN A 98 6.61 -6.96 -15.93
N ILE A 99 6.61 -6.78 -14.61
CA ILE A 99 7.78 -6.81 -13.74
C ILE A 99 8.52 -8.12 -13.93
N ARG A 100 7.89 -9.27 -13.60
CA ARG A 100 8.55 -10.59 -13.73
C ARG A 100 9.08 -10.88 -15.13
N ASP A 101 8.30 -10.54 -16.17
CA ASP A 101 8.71 -10.73 -17.57
C ASP A 101 9.97 -9.88 -17.89
N THR A 102 10.05 -8.66 -17.35
CA THR A 102 11.21 -7.77 -17.51
C THR A 102 12.40 -8.23 -16.69
N GLU A 103 12.22 -8.60 -15.42
CA GLU A 103 13.29 -9.09 -14.56
C GLU A 103 13.93 -10.38 -15.10
N ALA A 104 13.11 -11.28 -15.66
CA ALA A 104 13.58 -12.51 -16.30
C ALA A 104 14.40 -12.23 -17.59
N ARG A 105 14.07 -11.16 -18.32
CA ARG A 105 14.76 -10.76 -19.55
C ARG A 105 16.04 -9.96 -19.28
N GLU A 106 16.01 -9.07 -18.30
CA GLU A 106 17.02 -8.02 -18.13
C GLU A 106 17.91 -8.20 -16.88
N ASN A 107 17.61 -9.16 -16.01
CA ASN A 107 18.40 -9.54 -14.83
C ASN A 107 18.60 -8.43 -13.76
N PHE A 108 17.57 -7.61 -13.53
CA PHE A 108 17.47 -6.70 -12.39
C PHE A 108 16.07 -6.79 -11.78
N ASP A 109 15.93 -6.44 -10.50
CA ASP A 109 14.64 -6.40 -9.80
C ASP A 109 13.96 -5.03 -9.99
N ILE A 110 12.62 -5.03 -10.04
CA ILE A 110 11.80 -3.81 -10.15
C ILE A 110 10.84 -3.77 -8.96
N PRO A 111 10.85 -2.70 -8.15
CA PRO A 111 9.90 -2.57 -7.05
C PRO A 111 8.48 -2.38 -7.59
N TRP A 112 7.48 -2.97 -6.93
CA TRP A 112 6.07 -2.86 -7.38
C TRP A 112 5.46 -1.46 -7.18
N CYS A 113 6.06 -0.63 -6.33
CA CYS A 113 5.66 0.74 -6.05
C CYS A 113 6.87 1.67 -5.83
N ILE A 114 6.65 2.98 -5.93
CA ILE A 114 7.65 4.01 -5.60
C ILE A 114 7.06 5.00 -4.59
N THR A 115 7.85 5.39 -3.59
CA THR A 115 7.50 6.44 -2.63
C THR A 115 8.09 7.79 -3.08
N LEU A 116 7.30 8.86 -3.02
CA LEU A 116 7.75 10.22 -3.35
C LEU A 116 7.47 11.15 -2.16
N GLN A 117 8.52 11.78 -1.62
CA GLN A 117 8.40 12.91 -0.69
C GLN A 117 8.23 14.19 -1.50
N LEU A 118 7.01 14.75 -1.48
CA LEU A 118 6.65 15.93 -2.27
C LEU A 118 6.71 17.23 -1.45
N GLU A 119 6.67 17.14 -0.12
CA GLU A 119 6.79 18.30 0.76
C GLU A 119 8.18 18.94 0.65
N GLY A 120 8.23 20.23 0.31
CA GLY A 120 9.50 20.94 0.11
C GLY A 120 10.25 20.54 -1.16
N ALA A 121 9.57 19.91 -2.13
CA ALA A 121 10.19 19.44 -3.35
C ALA A 121 10.81 20.58 -4.20
N SER A 122 11.92 20.27 -4.87
CA SER A 122 12.63 21.26 -5.70
C SER A 122 11.78 21.77 -6.88
N PRO A 123 12.13 22.92 -7.49
CA PRO A 123 11.39 23.46 -8.64
C PRO A 123 11.30 22.52 -9.86
N SER A 124 12.26 21.60 -10.04
CA SER A 124 12.22 20.62 -11.14
C SER A 124 11.38 19.39 -10.83
N ALA A 125 10.97 19.20 -9.55
CA ALA A 125 10.31 17.99 -9.07
C ALA A 125 9.06 17.64 -9.87
N ARG A 126 8.31 18.64 -10.34
CA ARG A 126 7.14 18.42 -11.20
C ARG A 126 7.52 17.64 -12.47
N THR A 127 8.47 18.14 -13.24
CA THR A 127 8.90 17.51 -14.50
C THR A 127 9.50 16.13 -14.24
N ASP A 128 10.30 16.01 -13.18
CA ASP A 128 10.94 14.75 -12.80
C ASP A 128 9.92 13.68 -12.36
N CYS A 129 8.92 14.04 -11.57
CA CYS A 129 7.86 13.11 -11.13
C CYS A 129 6.97 12.67 -12.30
N LEU A 130 6.61 13.57 -13.22
CA LEU A 130 5.82 13.24 -14.40
C LEU A 130 6.56 12.24 -15.31
N ARG A 131 7.87 12.44 -15.49
CA ARG A 131 8.73 11.52 -16.24
C ARG A 131 8.87 10.18 -15.52
N LEU A 132 9.13 10.19 -14.21
CA LEU A 132 9.20 8.97 -13.39
C LEU A 132 7.90 8.16 -13.45
N LEU A 133 6.75 8.82 -13.48
CA LEU A 133 5.45 8.18 -13.63
C LEU A 133 5.34 7.44 -14.98
N ASP A 134 5.72 8.10 -16.08
CA ASP A 134 5.69 7.49 -17.41
C ASP A 134 6.70 6.32 -17.52
N GLU A 135 7.92 6.48 -16.99
CA GLU A 135 8.94 5.42 -16.95
C GLU A 135 8.53 4.23 -16.08
N GLY A 136 7.97 4.48 -14.89
CA GLY A 136 7.58 3.44 -13.96
C GLY A 136 6.44 2.59 -14.52
N ARG A 137 5.43 3.22 -15.13
CA ARG A 137 4.35 2.51 -15.84
C ARG A 137 4.87 1.61 -16.94
N ALA A 138 5.87 2.05 -17.71
CA ALA A 138 6.50 1.25 -18.75
C ALA A 138 7.22 0.00 -18.20
N LEU A 139 7.63 0.04 -16.93
CA LEU A 139 8.25 -1.07 -16.19
C LEU A 139 7.25 -1.93 -15.39
N GLY A 140 5.96 -1.57 -15.40
CA GLY A 140 4.92 -2.30 -14.66
C GLY A 140 4.63 -1.77 -13.26
N ILE A 141 5.14 -0.59 -12.90
CA ILE A 141 4.88 0.10 -11.63
C ILE A 141 3.60 0.92 -11.76
N TYR A 142 2.59 0.58 -10.95
CA TYR A 142 1.28 1.25 -10.98
C TYR A 142 0.85 1.79 -9.61
N ALA A 143 1.69 1.71 -8.58
CA ALA A 143 1.41 2.27 -7.27
C ALA A 143 2.48 3.30 -6.88
N TYR A 144 2.04 4.47 -6.44
CA TYR A 144 2.92 5.57 -6.03
C TYR A 144 2.45 6.16 -4.70
N PHE A 145 3.24 5.98 -3.65
CA PHE A 145 2.95 6.53 -2.34
C PHE A 145 3.45 7.98 -2.28
N LEU A 146 2.54 8.93 -2.06
CA LEU A 146 2.83 10.36 -2.14
C LEU A 146 2.77 10.97 -0.74
N HIS A 147 3.88 11.49 -0.25
CA HIS A 147 3.92 12.22 1.02
C HIS A 147 3.88 13.72 0.77
N CYS A 148 2.74 14.34 1.08
CA CYS A 148 2.53 15.77 0.86
C CYS A 148 2.69 16.62 2.13
N GLY A 149 2.61 16.01 3.31
CA GLY A 149 2.72 16.71 4.58
C GLY A 149 1.74 17.89 4.66
N ALA A 150 2.25 19.05 5.05
CA ALA A 150 1.51 20.31 5.17
C ALA A 150 1.70 21.25 3.95
N SER A 151 2.13 20.75 2.78
CA SER A 151 2.34 21.57 1.58
C SER A 151 1.18 21.52 0.58
N ALA A 152 0.62 22.70 0.29
CA ALA A 152 -0.40 22.91 -0.74
C ALA A 152 0.14 22.62 -2.16
N GLU A 153 1.39 23.00 -2.43
CA GLU A 153 2.07 22.73 -3.70
C GLU A 153 2.24 21.23 -3.92
N ALA A 154 2.59 20.49 -2.87
CA ALA A 154 2.72 19.04 -2.91
C ALA A 154 1.39 18.34 -3.24
N ILE A 155 0.27 18.81 -2.67
CA ILE A 155 -1.07 18.31 -3.04
C ILE A 155 -1.40 18.63 -4.49
N GLY A 156 -1.11 19.85 -4.94
CA GLY A 156 -1.30 20.25 -6.33
C GLY A 156 -0.58 19.30 -7.31
N LEU A 157 0.68 18.97 -7.03
CA LEU A 157 1.45 18.00 -7.81
C LEU A 157 0.86 16.57 -7.70
N ALA A 158 0.47 16.13 -6.50
CA ALA A 158 -0.13 14.81 -6.31
C ALA A 158 -1.43 14.63 -7.12
N LEU A 159 -2.29 15.65 -7.13
CA LEU A 159 -3.50 15.67 -7.95
C LEU A 159 -3.20 15.65 -9.45
N GLU A 160 -2.14 16.34 -9.88
CA GLU A 160 -1.70 16.29 -11.28
C GLU A 160 -1.27 14.87 -11.68
N LEU A 161 -0.44 14.22 -10.86
CA LEU A 161 0.00 12.84 -11.09
C LEU A 161 -1.20 11.87 -11.14
N ALA A 162 -2.14 12.01 -10.20
CA ALA A 162 -3.34 11.19 -10.11
C ALA A 162 -4.23 11.32 -11.36
N ARG A 163 -4.41 12.55 -11.88
CA ARG A 163 -5.18 12.81 -13.11
C ARG A 163 -4.48 12.33 -14.37
N LYS A 164 -3.16 12.45 -14.45
CA LYS A 164 -2.37 12.00 -15.62
C LYS A 164 -2.39 10.47 -15.76
N ALA A 165 -2.40 9.74 -14.65
CA ALA A 165 -2.39 8.28 -14.64
C ALA A 165 -3.58 7.69 -13.85
N PRO A 166 -4.81 7.75 -14.41
CA PRO A 166 -6.01 7.26 -13.73
C PRO A 166 -6.01 5.74 -13.47
N GLU A 167 -5.12 4.99 -14.12
CA GLU A 167 -4.94 3.56 -13.89
C GLU A 167 -3.93 3.21 -12.79
N CYS A 168 -3.18 4.20 -12.29
CA CYS A 168 -2.29 4.04 -11.14
C CYS A 168 -3.07 4.27 -9.84
N ALA A 169 -2.63 3.65 -8.75
CA ALA A 169 -3.15 3.87 -7.41
C ALA A 169 -2.20 4.78 -6.62
N PHE A 170 -2.78 5.78 -5.94
CA PHE A 170 -2.02 6.80 -5.22
C PHE A 170 -2.48 6.89 -3.76
N PRO A 171 -1.82 6.16 -2.84
CA PRO A 171 -1.90 6.45 -1.41
C PRO A 171 -1.26 7.82 -1.12
N LEU A 172 -2.04 8.73 -0.57
CA LEU A 172 -1.67 10.13 -0.36
C LEU A 172 -1.60 10.43 1.14
N PHE A 173 -0.39 10.60 1.68
CA PHE A 173 -0.18 10.99 3.09
C PHE A 173 -0.34 12.49 3.25
N LEU A 174 -1.32 12.88 4.07
CA LEU A 174 -1.83 14.25 4.16
C LEU A 174 -2.00 14.70 5.61
N SER A 175 -1.58 15.93 5.91
CA SER A 175 -1.83 16.58 7.21
C SER A 175 -3.30 17.01 7.35
N PRO A 176 -3.92 16.89 8.54
CA PRO A 176 -5.32 17.24 8.78
C PRO A 176 -5.72 18.66 8.36
N GLU A 177 -4.84 19.63 8.58
CA GLU A 177 -5.10 21.06 8.32
C GLU A 177 -5.39 21.38 6.84
N LEU A 178 -4.97 20.52 5.91
CA LEU A 178 -5.20 20.74 4.48
C LEU A 178 -6.50 20.12 3.98
N VAL A 179 -7.14 19.24 4.75
CA VAL A 179 -8.31 18.50 4.28
C VAL A 179 -9.48 19.44 3.96
N GLU A 180 -9.81 20.38 4.84
CA GLU A 180 -10.95 21.28 4.63
C GLU A 180 -10.81 22.09 3.34
N HIS A 181 -9.59 22.59 3.06
CA HIS A 181 -9.34 23.38 1.86
C HIS A 181 -9.37 22.54 0.58
N TRP A 182 -8.88 21.29 0.63
CA TRP A 182 -8.62 20.48 -0.58
C TRP A 182 -9.64 19.36 -0.82
N VAL A 183 -10.61 19.13 0.06
CA VAL A 183 -11.56 17.99 -0.05
C VAL A 183 -12.34 18.00 -1.38
N GLY A 184 -12.62 19.19 -1.93
CA GLY A 184 -13.28 19.33 -3.24
C GLY A 184 -12.42 18.81 -4.39
N GLU A 185 -11.15 19.19 -4.46
CA GLU A 185 -10.22 18.79 -5.49
C GLU A 185 -9.81 17.32 -5.33
N LEU A 186 -9.59 16.87 -4.10
CA LEU A 186 -9.39 15.45 -3.76
C LEU A 186 -10.58 14.61 -4.22
N SER A 187 -11.77 15.19 -4.30
CA SER A 187 -12.97 14.51 -4.78
C SER A 187 -12.92 14.15 -6.27
N SER A 188 -12.13 14.87 -7.06
CA SER A 188 -11.99 14.67 -8.51
C SER A 188 -11.11 13.47 -8.91
N CYS A 189 -10.42 12.85 -7.95
CA CYS A 189 -9.44 11.79 -8.22
C CYS A 189 -9.85 10.48 -7.53
N PRO A 190 -10.59 9.58 -8.21
CA PRO A 190 -11.09 8.33 -7.61
C PRO A 190 -10.00 7.27 -7.41
N ASN A 191 -8.80 7.49 -7.94
CA ASN A 191 -7.63 6.64 -7.78
C ASN A 191 -6.74 7.04 -6.58
N LEU A 192 -7.23 7.93 -5.71
CA LEU A 192 -6.59 8.27 -4.44
C LEU A 192 -7.12 7.40 -3.28
N LEU A 193 -6.21 7.02 -2.40
CA LEU A 193 -6.51 6.64 -1.02
C LEU A 193 -5.88 7.70 -0.12
N ILE A 194 -6.69 8.45 0.62
CA ILE A 194 -6.19 9.52 1.49
C ILE A 194 -5.77 8.90 2.83
N LEU A 195 -4.50 9.05 3.19
CA LEU A 195 -3.96 8.61 4.47
C LEU A 195 -3.74 9.84 5.35
N LEU A 196 -4.60 9.99 6.36
CA LEU A 196 -4.62 11.14 7.25
C LEU A 196 -3.63 10.98 8.40
N ASP A 197 -2.84 12.01 8.69
CA ASP A 197 -1.93 12.00 9.85
C ASP A 197 -2.73 12.05 11.16
N SER A 198 -2.83 10.90 11.82
CA SER A 198 -3.53 10.76 13.11
C SER A 198 -2.69 11.16 14.32
N GLY A 199 -1.38 11.40 14.13
CA GLY A 199 -0.51 11.95 15.15
C GLY A 199 -0.59 13.48 15.27
N SER A 200 -1.24 14.14 14.30
CA SER A 200 -1.40 15.60 14.27
C SER A 200 -2.75 16.06 14.85
N PRO A 201 -2.83 17.21 15.52
CA PRO A 201 -4.09 17.77 16.00
C PRO A 201 -5.12 17.97 14.87
N GLY A 202 -6.41 17.91 15.23
CA GLY A 202 -7.50 18.15 14.27
C GLY A 202 -7.82 16.98 13.34
N TRP A 203 -7.15 15.83 13.47
CA TRP A 203 -7.38 14.67 12.63
C TRP A 203 -8.83 14.14 12.70
N GLN A 204 -9.52 14.24 13.84
CA GLN A 204 -10.92 13.79 13.95
C GLN A 204 -11.87 14.63 13.07
N ALA A 205 -11.66 15.95 13.06
CA ALA A 205 -12.47 16.87 12.24
C ALA A 205 -12.17 16.65 10.75
N ALA A 206 -10.91 16.48 10.39
CA ALA A 206 -10.51 16.14 9.02
C ALA A 206 -11.07 14.79 8.57
N ALA A 207 -11.07 13.77 9.44
CA ALA A 207 -11.70 12.48 9.15
C ALA A 207 -13.21 12.60 8.91
N ALA A 208 -13.90 13.43 9.70
CA ALA A 208 -15.33 13.73 9.49
C ALA A 208 -15.58 14.37 8.12
N LEU A 209 -14.77 15.36 7.72
CA LEU A 209 -14.87 15.99 6.39
C LEU A 209 -14.66 14.98 5.26
N LEU A 210 -13.66 14.10 5.37
CA LEU A 210 -13.42 13.04 4.38
C LEU A 210 -14.58 12.05 4.31
N ARG A 211 -15.16 11.68 5.47
CA ARG A 211 -16.31 10.78 5.56
C ARG A 211 -17.57 11.40 4.96
N ASP A 212 -17.86 12.66 5.26
CA ASP A 212 -19.01 13.41 4.72
C ASP A 212 -18.90 13.58 3.20
N ALA A 213 -17.69 13.85 2.70
CA ALA A 213 -17.38 13.87 1.27
C ALA A 213 -17.26 12.47 0.63
N ARG A 214 -17.52 11.41 1.40
CA ARG A 214 -17.47 10.00 1.00
C ARG A 214 -16.15 9.60 0.33
N ARG A 215 -15.02 10.14 0.81
CA ARG A 215 -13.70 9.81 0.27
C ARG A 215 -13.26 8.41 0.71
N PHE A 216 -12.39 7.80 -0.09
CA PHE A 216 -11.71 6.58 0.33
C PHE A 216 -10.48 6.98 1.15
N PHE A 217 -10.49 6.69 2.45
CA PHE A 217 -9.44 7.15 3.35
C PHE A 217 -9.07 6.11 4.41
N GLY A 218 -7.95 6.39 5.07
CA GLY A 218 -7.41 5.69 6.22
C GLY A 218 -6.50 6.64 7.00
N TYR A 219 -5.71 6.09 7.92
CA TYR A 219 -4.87 6.84 8.83
C TYR A 219 -3.41 6.44 8.70
N PHE A 220 -2.54 7.27 9.23
CA PHE A 220 -1.18 6.86 9.55
C PHE A 220 -0.69 7.54 10.82
N ILE A 221 0.35 6.95 11.43
CA ILE A 221 1.10 7.55 12.54
C ILE A 221 2.59 7.37 12.29
N ARG A 222 3.36 8.43 12.56
CA ARG A 222 4.82 8.40 12.53
C ARG A 222 5.35 8.11 13.92
N CYS A 223 5.97 6.94 14.09
CA CYS A 223 6.52 6.53 15.37
C CYS A 223 8.00 6.87 15.44
N SER A 224 8.33 7.95 16.16
CA SER A 224 9.70 8.44 16.36
C SER A 224 10.20 8.32 17.81
N SER A 225 9.35 7.90 18.76
CA SER A 225 9.68 7.84 20.19
C SER A 225 9.10 6.60 20.87
N GLU A 226 9.67 6.22 22.02
CA GLU A 226 9.15 5.13 22.86
C GLU A 226 7.73 5.41 23.39
N ALA A 227 7.39 6.69 23.62
CA ALA A 227 6.06 7.08 24.06
C ALA A 227 5.01 6.78 22.97
N CYS A 228 5.27 7.20 21.73
CA CYS A 228 4.44 6.85 20.57
C CYS A 228 4.38 5.33 20.38
N GLY A 229 5.52 4.65 20.51
CA GLY A 229 5.60 3.19 20.45
C GLY A 229 4.68 2.50 21.47
N SER A 230 4.70 2.97 22.72
CA SER A 230 3.87 2.43 23.80
C SER A 230 2.38 2.63 23.56
N GLU A 231 2.00 3.78 23.00
CA GLU A 231 0.61 4.07 22.61
C GLU A 231 0.11 3.11 21.52
N VAL A 232 0.94 2.85 20.49
CA VAL A 232 0.60 1.89 19.44
C VAL A 232 0.55 0.47 19.98
N LEU A 233 1.56 0.03 20.74
CA LEU A 233 1.67 -1.34 21.26
C LEU A 233 0.59 -1.70 22.29
N SER A 234 0.07 -0.70 23.02
CA SER A 234 -1.06 -0.90 23.94
C SER A 234 -2.41 -1.00 23.21
N GLY A 235 -2.46 -0.67 21.92
CA GLY A 235 -3.67 -0.54 21.13
C GLY A 235 -4.46 0.74 21.36
N ALA A 236 -3.99 1.65 22.23
CA ALA A 236 -4.66 2.92 22.52
C ALA A 236 -4.83 3.78 21.26
N TRP A 237 -3.80 3.82 20.40
CA TRP A 237 -3.88 4.52 19.11
C TRP A 237 -5.02 3.99 18.24
N VAL A 238 -5.10 2.67 18.04
CA VAL A 238 -6.13 2.05 17.20
C VAL A 238 -7.52 2.29 17.78
N GLN A 239 -7.68 2.17 19.10
CA GLN A 239 -8.94 2.45 19.79
C GLN A 239 -9.41 3.90 19.58
N ALA A 240 -8.49 4.86 19.56
CA ALA A 240 -8.82 6.26 19.29
C ALA A 240 -9.34 6.48 17.86
N LEU A 241 -8.90 5.68 16.88
CA LEU A 241 -9.37 5.74 15.50
C LEU A 241 -10.78 5.15 15.32
N LEU A 242 -11.16 4.18 16.15
CA LEU A 242 -12.45 3.51 16.01
C LEU A 242 -13.61 4.50 16.17
N GLY A 243 -14.61 4.36 15.29
CA GLY A 243 -15.77 5.26 15.25
C GLY A 243 -15.60 6.51 14.38
N HIS A 244 -14.38 6.81 13.93
CA HIS A 244 -14.12 7.93 13.00
C HIS A 244 -14.09 7.51 11.51
N GLY A 245 -14.39 6.24 11.21
CA GLY A 245 -14.34 5.69 9.86
C GLY A 245 -12.94 5.22 9.48
N GLY A 246 -12.60 5.34 8.20
CA GLY A 246 -11.33 4.88 7.66
C GLY A 246 -11.29 3.36 7.41
N SER A 247 -10.55 2.97 6.38
CA SER A 247 -10.46 1.57 5.95
C SER A 247 -9.19 0.87 6.43
N MET A 248 -8.16 1.63 6.78
CA MET A 248 -6.86 1.11 7.16
C MET A 248 -6.07 2.12 7.98
N ALA A 249 -5.05 1.66 8.71
CA ALA A 249 -4.10 2.51 9.42
C ALA A 249 -2.66 2.00 9.27
N PHE A 250 -1.76 2.91 8.91
CA PHE A 250 -0.35 2.63 8.70
C PHE A 250 0.50 3.09 9.88
N CYS A 251 1.30 2.19 10.43
CA CYS A 251 2.39 2.53 11.35
C CYS A 251 3.67 2.77 10.54
N LEU A 252 4.28 3.94 10.72
CA LEU A 252 5.52 4.35 10.05
C LEU A 252 6.62 4.57 11.09
N PRO A 253 7.49 3.58 11.35
CA PRO A 253 8.70 3.80 12.15
C PRO A 253 9.62 4.84 11.47
N GLU A 254 9.94 5.93 12.18
CA GLU A 254 10.84 6.98 11.69
C GLU A 254 12.32 6.59 11.87
N GLU A 255 13.24 7.34 11.25
CA GLU A 255 14.69 7.06 11.27
C GLU A 255 15.27 6.95 12.70
N HIS A 256 14.72 7.73 13.64
CA HIS A 256 15.14 7.76 15.03
C HIS A 256 14.43 6.71 15.91
N CYS A 257 13.55 5.88 15.34
CA CYS A 257 12.87 4.82 16.06
C CYS A 257 13.86 3.72 16.46
N PRO A 258 13.96 3.32 17.75
CA PRO A 258 14.82 2.24 18.18
C PRO A 258 14.52 0.94 17.40
N ALA A 259 15.55 0.25 16.90
CA ALA A 259 15.37 -0.95 16.07
C ALA A 259 14.55 -2.05 16.77
N GLY A 260 14.70 -2.19 18.09
CA GLY A 260 13.88 -3.10 18.90
C GLY A 260 12.39 -2.73 18.90
N LEU A 261 12.09 -1.43 18.99
CA LEU A 261 10.73 -0.90 18.94
C LEU A 261 10.10 -1.11 17.56
N ALA A 262 10.82 -0.83 16.47
CA ALA A 262 10.32 -1.06 15.12
C ALA A 262 9.92 -2.54 14.88
N LEU A 263 10.68 -3.49 15.43
CA LEU A 263 10.35 -4.92 15.34
C LEU A 263 9.10 -5.27 16.18
N GLN A 264 8.96 -4.67 17.37
CA GLN A 264 7.78 -4.85 18.23
C GLN A 264 6.52 -4.30 17.56
N LEU A 265 6.60 -3.10 16.97
CA LEU A 265 5.50 -2.48 16.24
C LEU A 265 5.04 -3.37 15.08
N TYR A 266 5.97 -3.85 14.26
CA TYR A 266 5.64 -4.79 13.19
C TYR A 266 4.94 -6.05 13.72
N SER A 267 5.47 -6.64 14.79
CA SER A 267 4.92 -7.86 15.38
C SER A 267 3.49 -7.63 15.90
N TYR A 268 3.25 -6.49 16.56
CA TYR A 268 1.92 -6.10 17.02
C TYR A 268 0.95 -5.91 15.84
N VAL A 269 1.34 -5.12 14.83
CA VAL A 269 0.51 -4.87 13.64
C VAL A 269 0.15 -6.16 12.91
N GLU A 270 1.13 -7.03 12.68
CA GLU A 270 0.93 -8.31 12.02
C GLU A 270 -0.03 -9.21 12.82
N GLN A 271 0.15 -9.30 14.14
CA GLN A 271 -0.73 -10.09 15.02
C GLN A 271 -2.14 -9.51 15.05
N ALA A 272 -2.29 -8.19 15.18
CA ALA A 272 -3.58 -7.52 15.22
C ALA A 272 -4.35 -7.71 13.91
N ARG A 273 -3.67 -7.61 12.76
CA ARG A 273 -4.23 -7.89 11.44
C ARG A 273 -4.63 -9.36 11.27
N ASN A 274 -3.73 -10.30 11.58
CA ASN A 274 -3.98 -11.73 11.36
C ASN A 274 -5.08 -12.28 12.28
N ASN A 275 -5.15 -11.78 13.51
CA ASN A 275 -6.19 -12.11 14.47
C ASN A 275 -7.46 -11.27 14.29
N GLN A 276 -7.46 -10.32 13.34
CA GLN A 276 -8.59 -9.43 13.04
C GLN A 276 -9.13 -8.74 14.30
N GLN A 277 -8.22 -8.23 15.13
CA GLN A 277 -8.57 -7.69 16.45
C GLN A 277 -9.49 -6.47 16.39
N TYR A 278 -9.47 -5.75 15.27
CA TYR A 278 -10.18 -4.48 15.07
C TYR A 278 -10.90 -4.47 13.72
N PRO A 279 -12.02 -3.74 13.58
CA PRO A 279 -12.63 -3.45 12.28
C PRO A 279 -11.83 -2.36 11.54
N LEU A 280 -10.51 -2.53 11.43
CA LEU A 280 -9.58 -1.62 10.76
C LEU A 280 -8.37 -2.44 10.29
N LEU A 281 -7.95 -2.25 9.02
CA LEU A 281 -6.80 -2.96 8.49
C LEU A 281 -5.50 -2.27 8.94
N LEU A 282 -4.75 -2.91 9.84
CA LEU A 282 -3.46 -2.38 10.30
C LEU A 282 -2.31 -2.83 9.40
N MET A 283 -1.42 -1.89 9.09
CA MET A 283 -0.29 -2.07 8.17
C MET A 283 0.99 -1.46 8.75
N ASP A 284 2.10 -2.18 8.64
CA ASP A 284 3.44 -1.63 8.80
C ASP A 284 3.89 -1.15 7.42
N TYR A 285 4.15 0.14 7.30
CA TYR A 285 4.39 0.74 5.98
C TYR A 285 5.55 0.08 5.23
N TYR A 286 6.74 0.00 5.84
CA TYR A 286 7.92 -0.48 5.13
C TYR A 286 7.90 -1.99 4.94
N ARG A 287 7.56 -2.75 5.99
CA ARG A 287 7.63 -4.21 5.94
C ARG A 287 6.51 -4.80 5.10
N ASP A 288 5.30 -4.25 5.12
CA ASP A 288 4.24 -4.75 4.24
C ASP A 288 4.48 -4.35 2.77
N VAL A 289 5.07 -3.18 2.49
CA VAL A 289 5.51 -2.82 1.13
C VAL A 289 6.56 -3.81 0.62
N LEU A 290 7.59 -4.10 1.43
CA LEU A 290 8.61 -5.09 1.09
C LEU A 290 8.05 -6.51 0.98
N LEU A 291 7.08 -6.88 1.82
CA LEU A 291 6.42 -8.19 1.77
C LEU A 291 5.66 -8.36 0.44
N VAL A 292 4.92 -7.34 0.00
CA VAL A 292 4.24 -7.39 -1.29
C VAL A 292 5.26 -7.54 -2.43
N ASP A 293 6.37 -6.81 -2.36
CA ASP A 293 7.44 -6.89 -3.35
C ASP A 293 8.10 -8.28 -3.41
N GLU A 294 8.45 -8.84 -2.25
CA GLU A 294 9.01 -10.20 -2.15
C GLU A 294 8.06 -11.25 -2.76
N VAL A 295 6.75 -11.09 -2.60
CA VAL A 295 5.78 -12.01 -3.20
C VAL A 295 5.70 -11.85 -4.73
N ILE A 296 6.03 -10.67 -5.28
CA ILE A 296 6.01 -10.37 -6.72
C ILE A 296 7.31 -10.83 -7.41
N SER A 297 8.46 -10.51 -6.82
CA SER A 297 9.79 -10.54 -7.45
C SER A 297 10.81 -11.41 -6.73
N ASP A 298 10.43 -12.17 -5.69
CA ASP A 298 11.28 -13.04 -4.84
C ASP A 298 12.42 -12.32 -4.07
N SER A 299 12.72 -11.06 -4.40
CA SER A 299 13.72 -10.23 -3.75
C SER A 299 13.10 -8.89 -3.38
N PRO A 300 12.95 -8.58 -2.08
CA PRO A 300 12.27 -7.36 -1.64
C PRO A 300 13.09 -6.11 -2.00
N ARG A 301 12.46 -5.18 -2.71
CA ARG A 301 13.00 -3.86 -3.09
C ARG A 301 12.08 -2.75 -2.61
N TYR A 302 12.70 -1.69 -2.11
CA TYR A 302 12.04 -0.44 -1.77
C TYR A 302 12.77 0.70 -2.46
N LEU A 303 12.00 1.64 -3.01
CA LEU A 303 12.55 2.86 -3.59
C LEU A 303 11.70 4.06 -3.16
N GLU A 304 12.38 5.02 -2.55
CA GLU A 304 11.85 6.33 -2.19
C GLU A 304 12.71 7.43 -2.79
N PHE A 305 12.07 8.50 -3.27
CA PHE A 305 12.76 9.75 -3.60
C PHE A 305 12.39 10.82 -2.60
N LEU A 306 13.41 11.43 -1.98
CA LEU A 306 13.26 12.56 -1.07
C LEU A 306 12.90 13.84 -1.83
N ALA A 307 12.51 14.89 -1.11
CA ALA A 307 12.11 16.18 -1.68
C ALA A 307 13.21 16.85 -2.53
N ASP A 308 14.47 16.63 -2.17
CA ASP A 308 15.65 17.09 -2.93
C ASP A 308 16.01 16.16 -4.11
N GLY A 309 15.20 15.12 -4.34
CA GLY A 309 15.37 14.13 -5.39
C GLY A 309 16.31 12.98 -5.05
N ARG A 310 16.98 12.96 -3.89
CA ARG A 310 17.87 11.83 -3.53
C ARG A 310 17.08 10.53 -3.39
N ALA A 311 17.64 9.45 -3.91
CA ALA A 311 17.07 8.11 -3.80
C ALA A 311 17.41 7.49 -2.43
N VAL A 312 16.47 6.72 -1.89
CA VAL A 312 16.56 6.01 -0.61
C VAL A 312 16.01 4.61 -0.79
N THR A 313 16.69 3.62 -0.21
CA THR A 313 16.18 2.25 -0.05
C THR A 313 15.82 2.00 1.42
N TYR A 314 15.08 0.92 1.70
CA TYR A 314 14.81 0.47 3.05
C TYR A 314 15.35 -0.95 3.22
N GLU A 315 16.42 -1.07 3.99
CA GLU A 315 17.16 -2.32 4.19
C GLU A 315 17.60 -2.44 5.65
N ASP A 316 17.57 -3.66 6.20
CA ASP A 316 17.89 -3.95 7.60
C ASP A 316 17.08 -3.14 8.63
N GLY A 317 15.82 -2.83 8.29
CA GLY A 317 14.90 -2.13 9.20
C GLY A 317 15.11 -0.62 9.28
N ARG A 318 15.84 -0.01 8.33
CA ARG A 318 16.08 1.43 8.29
C ARG A 318 16.17 1.94 6.86
N LYS A 319 15.89 3.24 6.68
CA LYS A 319 16.19 3.95 5.44
C LYS A 319 17.70 4.04 5.24
N GLN A 320 18.16 3.83 4.01
CA GLN A 320 19.56 3.98 3.63
C GLN A 320 19.65 4.86 2.38
N PRO A 321 20.43 5.95 2.41
CA PRO A 321 20.58 6.82 1.25
C PRO A 321 21.33 6.11 0.13
N LEU A 322 20.86 6.31 -1.09
CA LEU A 322 21.57 5.94 -2.31
C LEU A 322 22.27 7.18 -2.87
N PRO A 323 23.41 7.02 -3.57
CA PRO A 323 24.14 8.16 -4.13
C PRO A 323 23.48 8.73 -5.39
N ASP A 324 22.38 8.14 -5.85
CA ASP A 324 21.65 8.53 -7.04
C ASP A 324 20.56 9.57 -6.68
N ALA A 325 20.25 10.45 -7.63
CA ALA A 325 19.19 11.43 -7.49
C ALA A 325 18.30 11.42 -8.73
N LEU A 326 17.02 11.71 -8.54
CA LEU A 326 15.99 11.68 -9.56
C LEU A 326 16.28 12.58 -10.78
N PRO A 327 16.84 13.80 -10.62
CA PRO A 327 17.17 14.64 -11.77
C PRO A 327 18.13 13.92 -12.72
N ASN A 328 17.70 13.71 -13.96
CA ASN A 328 18.43 13.01 -15.03
C ASN A 328 18.59 11.48 -14.86
N LEU A 329 17.91 10.87 -13.89
CA LEU A 329 17.94 9.41 -13.69
C LEU A 329 16.88 8.71 -14.53
N SER A 330 17.28 7.70 -15.31
CA SER A 330 16.35 6.74 -15.91
C SER A 330 16.12 5.57 -14.94
N LEU A 331 14.86 5.25 -14.65
CA LEU A 331 14.50 4.16 -13.74
C LEU A 331 15.10 2.82 -14.17
N ALA A 332 15.01 2.49 -15.46
CA ALA A 332 15.56 1.24 -15.98
C ALA A 332 17.10 1.16 -15.81
N ALA A 333 17.81 2.27 -16.06
CA ALA A 333 19.25 2.34 -15.86
C ALA A 333 19.63 2.25 -14.37
N PHE A 334 18.85 2.91 -13.51
CA PHE A 334 19.01 2.85 -12.07
C PHE A 334 18.82 1.43 -11.55
N PHE A 335 17.72 0.74 -11.91
CA PHE A 335 17.46 -0.62 -11.47
C PHE A 335 18.52 -1.61 -11.97
N ARG A 336 18.98 -1.48 -13.22
CA ARG A 336 20.12 -2.27 -13.74
C ARG A 336 21.39 -2.13 -12.90
N THR A 337 21.62 -0.94 -12.34
CA THR A 337 22.84 -0.64 -11.59
C THR A 337 22.71 -1.04 -10.12
N ARG A 338 21.59 -0.70 -9.49
CA ARG A 338 21.38 -0.84 -8.04
C ARG A 338 20.68 -2.13 -7.64
N PHE A 339 19.73 -2.58 -8.45
CA PHE A 339 18.90 -3.74 -8.17
C PHE A 339 19.24 -4.94 -9.07
N CYS A 340 20.48 -5.01 -9.57
CA CYS A 340 20.97 -6.15 -10.34
C CYS A 340 20.88 -7.46 -9.56
N ARG A 341 20.36 -8.52 -10.19
CA ARG A 341 20.38 -9.88 -9.64
C ARG A 341 21.79 -10.44 -9.76
N ARG A 342 22.55 -10.43 -8.66
CA ARG A 342 23.84 -11.13 -8.62
C ARG A 342 23.59 -12.63 -8.85
N GLN A 343 24.28 -13.23 -9.84
CA GLN A 343 24.22 -14.68 -10.05
C GLN A 343 24.60 -15.38 -8.74
N LYS A 344 23.68 -16.18 -8.18
CA LYS A 344 23.95 -17.06 -7.05
C LYS A 344 24.94 -18.14 -7.48
N ASN A 345 26.24 -17.84 -7.47
CA ASN A 345 27.30 -18.84 -7.64
C ASN A 345 28.06 -19.04 -6.33
N SER A 346 28.25 -20.33 -6.01
CA SER A 346 29.04 -20.93 -4.94
C SER A 346 28.40 -21.03 -3.54
N ALA A 347 28.09 -22.28 -3.18
CA ALA A 347 28.04 -23.02 -1.91
C ALA A 347 28.16 -22.37 -0.50
N ALA A 348 28.35 -21.05 -0.34
CA ALA A 348 28.52 -20.40 0.96
C ALA A 348 27.23 -19.82 1.57
N CYS A 349 26.15 -19.69 0.79
CA CYS A 349 24.90 -19.06 1.25
C CYS A 349 23.95 -20.00 2.01
N ALA A 350 24.39 -21.21 2.36
CA ALA A 350 23.58 -22.20 3.11
C ALA A 350 23.53 -21.96 4.63
N ARG A 351 24.13 -20.87 5.15
CA ARG A 351 24.13 -20.57 6.60
C ARG A 351 23.60 -19.18 6.99
N GLY A 352 22.81 -18.55 6.14
CA GLY A 352 21.88 -17.51 6.59
C GLY A 352 20.60 -18.22 7.06
N ARG A 353 20.28 -18.17 8.37
CA ARG A 353 18.97 -18.63 8.86
C ARG A 353 17.90 -17.94 8.01
N ARG A 354 17.17 -18.73 7.20
CA ARG A 354 15.90 -18.27 6.63
C ARG A 354 15.08 -17.72 7.78
N PRO A 355 14.59 -16.49 7.73
CA PRO A 355 13.54 -16.09 8.63
C PRO A 355 12.41 -17.11 8.46
N ARG A 356 12.08 -17.87 9.50
CA ARG A 356 10.82 -18.60 9.54
C ARG A 356 9.74 -17.54 9.73
N PHE A 357 9.28 -16.95 8.63
CA PHE A 357 8.06 -16.16 8.62
C PHE A 357 6.98 -16.92 7.87
N LEU A 358 5.80 -16.95 8.49
CA LEU A 358 4.49 -17.39 8.00
C LEU A 358 4.13 -18.89 8.07
N PHE A 359 3.09 -19.16 8.88
CA PHE A 359 2.19 -20.32 8.89
C PHE A 359 2.83 -21.72 8.96
N SER A 360 3.56 -22.02 10.04
CA SER A 360 3.60 -23.42 10.50
C SER A 360 2.23 -23.79 11.07
N ARG A 361 1.68 -24.94 10.65
CA ARG A 361 0.50 -25.59 11.26
C ARG A 361 0.58 -25.45 12.78
N PRO A 362 -0.55 -25.22 13.50
CA PRO A 362 -0.59 -25.60 14.90
C PRO A 362 -0.27 -27.10 14.91
N THR A 363 0.83 -27.48 15.56
CA THR A 363 1.05 -28.88 15.91
C THR A 363 -0.09 -29.26 16.84
N SER A 364 -1.07 -29.99 16.33
CA SER A 364 -1.99 -30.76 17.15
C SER A 364 -1.14 -31.69 18.00
N GLY A 365 -0.93 -31.34 19.27
CA GLY A 365 -0.40 -32.27 20.25
C GLY A 365 -1.39 -33.43 20.39
N PRO A 366 -0.91 -34.67 20.58
CA PRO A 366 -1.82 -35.78 20.82
C PRO A 366 -2.53 -35.52 22.15
N ALA A 367 -3.85 -35.67 22.14
CA ALA A 367 -4.62 -35.81 23.36
C ALA A 367 -4.07 -37.03 24.12
N GLY A 368 -3.65 -36.79 25.36
CA GLY A 368 -3.25 -37.78 26.35
C GLY A 368 -3.64 -37.23 27.71
#